data_AF-A0A954WY33-F1
#
_entry.id   AF-A0A954WY33-F1
#
_cell.length_a   1.000
_cell.length_b   1.000
_cell.length_c   1.000
_cell.angle_alpha   90.00
_cell.angle_beta   90.00
_cell.angle_gamma   90.00
#
_symmetry.space_group_name_H-M   'P 1'
#
loop_
_entity.id
_entity.type
_entity.pdbx_description
1 polymer ?
#
loop_
_entity_poly.entity_id
_entity_poly.type
_entity_poly.pdbx_seq_one_letter_code
_entity_poly.pdbx_strand_id
1 'polypeptide(L)' 'RQLSLHGTRITDQTIKRIADAVELEEIDITGTATTDDAIPILLAMPKLKSVEAAGTKMTPTGIQKLNARFPNRE' A
#
# COMPACT_ATOMS: atom_id res chain seq x y z
N ARG A 1 -13.89 -0.63 0.60
CA ARG A 1 -13.58 -1.54 1.72
C ARG A 1 -12.21 -1.18 2.30
N GLN A 2 -11.98 -1.39 3.60
CA GLN A 2 -10.72 -1.02 4.27
C GLN A 2 -10.03 -2.27 4.83
N LEU A 3 -8.69 -2.31 4.76
CA LEU A 3 -7.87 -3.37 5.33
C LEU A 3 -6.71 -2.75 6.12
N SER A 4 -6.64 -3.03 7.42
CA SER A 4 -5.48 -2.64 8.24
C SER A 4 -4.58 -3.84 8.52
N LEU A 5 -3.30 -3.66 8.23
CA LEU A 5 -2.20 -4.59 8.49
C LEU A 5 -1.13 -3.89 9.36
N HIS A 6 -1.52 -2.84 10.08
CA HIS A 6 -0.66 -2.04 10.93
C HIS A 6 0.17 -2.91 11.90
N GLY A 7 1.49 -2.71 11.90
CA GLY A 7 2.42 -3.38 12.81
C GLY A 7 2.55 -4.90 12.60
N THR A 8 1.98 -5.44 11.53
CA THR A 8 2.08 -6.86 11.21
C THR A 8 3.38 -7.18 10.48
N ARG A 9 3.84 -8.43 10.57
CA ARG A 9 5.07 -8.91 9.91
C ARG A 9 4.83 -9.32 8.45
N ILE A 10 4.17 -8.46 7.68
CA ILE A 10 3.92 -8.69 6.26
C ILE A 10 5.07 -8.17 5.39
N THR A 11 5.11 -8.66 4.15
CA THR A 11 6.07 -8.30 3.11
C THR A 11 5.34 -8.07 1.79
N ASP A 12 6.09 -7.71 0.73
CA ASP A 12 5.57 -7.54 -0.63
C ASP A 12 4.82 -8.78 -1.15
N GLN A 13 5.16 -9.97 -0.65
CA GLN A 13 4.44 -11.20 -0.98
C GLN A 13 2.99 -11.18 -0.49
N THR A 14 2.72 -10.53 0.64
CA THR A 14 1.36 -10.37 1.14
C THR A 14 0.58 -9.40 0.26
N ILE A 15 1.21 -8.29 -0.17
CA ILE A 15 0.62 -7.33 -1.10
C ILE A 15 0.25 -8.01 -2.42
N LYS A 16 1.11 -8.88 -2.95
CA LYS A 16 0.81 -9.70 -4.14
C LYS A 16 -0.42 -10.57 -3.96
N ARG A 17 -0.62 -11.18 -2.78
CA ARG A 17 -1.77 -12.04 -2.49
C ARG A 17 -3.10 -11.29 -2.39
N ILE A 18 -3.06 -10.00 -2.03
CA ILE A 18 -4.25 -9.16 -1.92
C ILE A 18 -4.48 -8.29 -3.15
N ALA A 19 -3.63 -8.38 -4.17
CA ALA A 19 -3.75 -7.61 -5.41
C ALA A 19 -5.10 -7.85 -6.12
N ASP A 20 -5.63 -9.07 -6.02
CA ASP A 20 -6.92 -9.46 -6.60
C ASP A 20 -8.14 -8.95 -5.80
N ALA A 21 -7.92 -8.26 -4.68
CA ALA A 21 -8.98 -7.61 -3.91
C ALA A 21 -9.47 -6.34 -4.62
N VAL A 22 -10.17 -6.52 -5.75
CA VAL A 22 -10.66 -5.44 -6.63
C VAL A 22 -11.62 -4.46 -5.94
N GLU A 23 -12.15 -4.82 -4.77
CA GLU A 23 -13.05 -3.99 -3.95
C GLU A 23 -12.35 -3.24 -2.81
N LEU A 24 -11.02 -3.38 -2.67
CA LEU A 24 -10.25 -2.67 -1.64
C LEU A 24 -10.09 -1.20 -2.02
N GLU A 25 -10.44 -0.31 -1.09
CA GLU A 25 -10.40 1.14 -1.26
C GLU A 25 -9.30 1.77 -0.39
N GLU A 26 -9.03 1.20 0.78
CA GLU A 26 -8.00 1.72 1.68
C GLU A 26 -7.18 0.57 2.25
N ILE A 27 -5.87 0.77 2.35
CA ILE A 27 -4.95 -0.16 2.98
C ILE A 27 -3.99 0.56 3.93
N ASP A 28 -3.86 0.04 5.14
CA ASP A 28 -2.85 0.48 6.10
C ASP A 28 -1.78 -0.61 6.26
N ILE A 29 -0.56 -0.31 5.80
CA ILE A 29 0.63 -1.15 5.91
C ILE A 29 1.70 -0.49 6.79
N THR A 30 1.29 0.40 7.69
CA THR A 30 2.18 1.12 8.59
C THR A 30 2.98 0.17 9.47
N GLY A 31 4.29 0.41 9.60
CA GLY A 31 5.18 -0.40 10.45
C GLY A 31 5.44 -1.81 9.92
N THR A 32 5.22 -2.06 8.63
CA THR A 32 5.44 -3.37 8.01
C THR A 32 6.79 -3.46 7.29
N ALA A 33 7.22 -4.66 6.88
CA ALA A 33 8.46 -4.87 6.15
C ALA A 33 8.31 -4.72 4.62
N THR A 34 7.27 -4.01 4.17
CA THR A 34 6.94 -3.77 2.75
C THR A 34 7.95 -2.80 2.12
N THR A 35 8.34 -3.05 0.86
CA THR A 35 9.35 -2.31 0.11
C THR A 35 8.78 -1.66 -1.15
N ASP A 36 9.63 -0.98 -1.93
CA ASP A 36 9.23 -0.36 -3.21
C ASP A 36 8.70 -1.38 -4.23
N ASP A 37 9.01 -2.67 -4.08
CA ASP A 37 8.51 -3.75 -4.95
C ASP A 37 6.99 -3.92 -4.88
N ALA A 38 6.35 -3.46 -3.79
CA ALA A 38 4.91 -3.48 -3.64
C ALA A 38 4.20 -2.34 -4.39
N ILE A 39 4.90 -1.25 -4.71
CA ILE A 39 4.32 -0.05 -5.32
C ILE A 39 3.58 -0.32 -6.63
N PRO A 40 4.17 -0.99 -7.65
CA PRO A 40 3.47 -1.22 -8.91
C PRO A 40 2.17 -2.02 -8.72
N ILE A 41 2.12 -2.89 -7.70
CA ILE A 41 0.94 -3.68 -7.37
C ILE A 41 -0.14 -2.77 -6.77
N LEU A 42 0.22 -1.96 -5.76
CA LEU A 42 -0.70 -1.01 -5.12
C LEU A 42 -1.28 -0.01 -6.13
N LEU A 43 -0.46 0.45 -7.10
CA LEU A 43 -0.90 1.36 -8.16
C LEU A 43 -1.86 0.71 -9.17
N ALA A 44 -1.79 -0.62 -9.33
CA ALA A 44 -2.63 -1.38 -10.25
C ALA A 44 -3.99 -1.77 -9.65
N MET A 45 -4.20 -1.60 -8.34
CA MET A 45 -5.46 -1.93 -7.67
C MET A 45 -6.56 -0.93 -8.07
N PRO A 46 -7.66 -1.38 -8.71
CA PRO A 46 -8.55 -0.49 -9.47
C PRO A 46 -9.40 0.43 -8.58
N LYS A 47 -9.79 -0.02 -7.39
CA LYS A 47 -10.61 0.75 -6.45
C LYS A 47 -9.80 1.37 -5.31
N LEU A 48 -8.49 1.15 -5.25
CA LEU A 48 -7.66 1.69 -4.19
C LEU A 48 -7.60 3.22 -4.29
N LYS A 49 -7.86 3.88 -3.16
CA LYS A 49 -7.95 5.33 -3.00
C LYS A 49 -6.93 5.86 -2.00
N SER A 50 -6.60 5.09 -0.97
CA SER A 50 -5.63 5.49 0.06
C SER A 50 -4.70 4.35 0.47
N VAL A 51 -3.45 4.72 0.77
CA VAL A 51 -2.39 3.81 1.24
C VAL A 51 -1.62 4.49 2.38
N GLU A 52 -1.74 3.96 3.59
CA GLU A 52 -0.88 4.34 4.71
C GLU A 52 0.36 3.44 4.76
N ALA A 53 1.54 4.05 4.59
CA ALA A 53 2.81 3.34 4.46
C ALA A 53 3.91 3.91 5.37
N ALA A 54 3.52 4.58 6.46
CA ALA A 54 4.46 5.12 7.42
C ALA A 54 5.29 3.99 8.09
N GLY A 55 6.57 4.22 8.33
CA GLY A 55 7.44 3.21 8.96
C GLY A 55 7.61 1.90 8.16
N THR A 56 7.38 1.94 6.84
CA THR A 56 7.73 0.83 5.93
C THR A 56 9.20 0.94 5.48
N LYS A 57 9.65 -0.01 4.65
CA LYS A 57 10.99 0.01 4.03
C LYS A 57 10.98 0.68 2.64
N MET A 58 9.92 1.40 2.30
CA MET A 58 9.83 2.13 1.04
C MET A 58 10.77 3.34 1.02
N THR A 59 11.33 3.65 -0.14
CA THR A 59 12.17 4.83 -0.31
C THR A 59 11.34 6.11 -0.36
N PRO A 60 11.91 7.30 -0.08
CA PRO A 60 11.21 8.57 -0.26
C PRO A 60 10.64 8.75 -1.68
N THR A 61 11.37 8.29 -2.70
CA THR A 61 10.91 8.29 -4.10
C THR A 61 9.73 7.34 -4.30
N GLY A 62 9.75 6.17 -3.69
CA GLY A 62 8.63 5.23 -3.71
C GLY A 62 7.37 5.83 -3.09
N ILE A 63 7.49 6.45 -1.92
CA ILE A 63 6.38 7.15 -1.25
C ILE A 63 5.85 8.31 -2.10
N GLN A 64 6.72 9.07 -2.77
CA GLN A 64 6.27 10.12 -3.69
C GLN A 64 5.41 9.58 -4.84
N LYS A 65 5.75 8.40 -5.39
CA LYS A 65 4.92 7.76 -6.43
C LYS A 65 3.54 7.37 -5.90
N LEU A 66 3.47 6.85 -4.67
CA LEU A 66 2.18 6.55 -4.03
C LEU A 66 1.37 7.83 -3.80
N ASN A 67 1.99 8.89 -3.28
CA ASN A 67 1.30 10.17 -3.06
C ASN A 67 0.83 10.83 -4.36
N ALA A 68 1.58 10.70 -5.45
CA ALA A 68 1.16 11.20 -6.76
C ALA A 68 -0.11 10.51 -7.29
N ARG A 69 -0.30 9.22 -6.95
CA ARG A 69 -1.50 8.46 -7.30
C ARG A 69 -2.67 8.70 -6.34
N PHE A 70 -2.38 8.93 -5.06
CA PHE A 70 -3.34 9.09 -3.97
C PHE A 70 -3.20 10.49 -3.30
N PRO A 71 -3.44 11.59 -4.03
CA PRO A 71 -3.26 12.95 -3.50
C PRO A 71 -4.36 13.36 -2.50
N ASN A 72 -5.54 12.74 -2.59
CA ASN A 72 -6.68 13.01 -1.72
C ASN A 72 -6.82 11.87 -0.71
N ARG A 73 -6.00 11.91 0.34
CA ARG A 73 -6.24 11.15 1.56
C ARG A 73 -7.24 11.95 2.40
N GLU A 74 -8.52 11.89 2.03
CA GLU A 74 -9.60 12.42 2.88
C GLU A 74 -9.85 11.51 4.07
#